data_AF-G0NMC4-F1
#
_entry.id   AF-G0NMC4-F1
#
_cell.length_a   1.000
_cell.length_b   1.000
_cell.length_c   1.000
_cell.angle_alpha   90.00
_cell.angle_beta   90.00
_cell.angle_gamma   90.00
#
_symmetry.space_group_name_H-M   'P 1'
#
loop_
_entity.id
_entity.type
_entity.pdbx_description
1 polymer ?
#
loop_
_entity_poly.entity_id
_entity_poly.type
_entity_poly.pdbx_seq_one_letter_code
_entity_poly.pdbx_strand_id
1 'polypeptide(L)'
;MFLSRFTIFFVVLAVTAFAAPLSYPTEEQSKQELQAAGMTQPSIDGLAALTHRFATGYPLVQSNKEATDKFIADYTTDATNFVKSMPANDQTIYNNYLKKYGLA
;
A
#
# COMPACT_ATOMS: atom_id res chain seq x y z
N MET A 1 15.45 -10.85 -16.19
CA MET A 1 15.80 -9.86 -15.16
C MET A 1 14.74 -9.96 -14.08
N PHE A 2 15.16 -10.28 -12.86
CA PHE A 2 14.33 -10.77 -11.77
C PHE A 2 13.15 -9.83 -11.46
N LEU A 3 11.91 -10.31 -11.64
CA LEU A 3 10.73 -9.69 -11.04
C LEU A 3 10.83 -9.90 -9.52
N SER A 4 11.48 -8.93 -8.87
CA SER A 4 11.58 -8.83 -7.42
C SER A 4 10.19 -8.64 -6.84
N ARG A 5 9.78 -9.56 -5.96
CA ARG A 5 8.43 -9.71 -5.39
C ARG A 5 7.99 -8.59 -4.44
N PHE A 6 8.55 -7.38 -4.54
CA PHE A 6 8.57 -6.42 -3.43
C PHE A 6 7.91 -5.06 -3.69
N THR A 7 7.00 -4.89 -4.66
CA THR A 7 6.61 -3.50 -5.00
C THR A 7 5.19 -3.25 -5.50
N ILE A 8 4.17 -3.93 -4.96
CA ILE A 8 2.77 -3.55 -5.23
C ILE A 8 1.92 -3.88 -4.00
N PHE A 9 1.73 -2.97 -3.03
CA PHE A 9 0.94 -3.32 -1.83
C PHE A 9 -0.03 -2.28 -1.27
N PHE A 10 -0.55 -1.38 -2.10
CA PHE A 10 -1.82 -0.70 -1.80
C PHE A 10 -2.97 -1.05 -2.74
N VAL A 11 -2.74 -1.96 -3.69
CA VAL A 11 -3.71 -2.38 -4.72
C VAL A 11 -4.51 -3.61 -4.31
N VAL A 12 -3.97 -4.42 -3.40
CA VAL A 12 -4.54 -5.73 -3.06
C VAL A 12 -5.88 -5.60 -2.31
N LEU A 13 -6.17 -4.44 -1.71
CA LEU A 13 -7.46 -4.18 -1.06
C LEU A 13 -8.65 -4.07 -2.04
N ALA A 14 -8.42 -3.92 -3.34
CA ALA A 14 -9.49 -3.79 -4.33
C ALA A 14 -9.83 -5.09 -5.09
N VAL A 15 -9.01 -6.17 -5.01
CA VAL A 15 -9.14 -7.32 -5.94
C VAL A 15 -9.10 -8.72 -5.28
N THR A 16 -9.02 -8.87 -3.96
CA THR A 16 -8.98 -10.22 -3.35
C THR A 16 -10.36 -10.81 -3.07
N ALA A 17 -11.08 -11.18 -4.14
CA ALA A 17 -12.22 -12.10 -4.05
C ALA A 17 -11.85 -13.57 -4.37
N PHE A 18 -10.63 -13.85 -4.86
CA PHE A 18 -10.28 -15.17 -5.40
C PHE A 18 -8.83 -15.61 -5.13
N ALA A 19 -8.42 -15.82 -3.87
CA ALA A 19 -7.35 -16.76 -3.48
C ALA A 19 -7.15 -16.79 -1.95
N ALA A 20 -7.64 -17.86 -1.29
CA ALA A 20 -7.55 -18.16 0.15
C ALA A 20 -8.16 -17.09 1.11
N PRO A 21 -8.72 -17.48 2.29
CA PRO A 21 -9.35 -16.53 3.20
C PRO A 21 -8.27 -15.84 4.05
N LEU A 22 -7.38 -15.09 3.42
CA LEU A 22 -6.77 -13.95 4.13
C LEU A 22 -7.85 -12.87 4.13
N SER A 23 -8.59 -12.78 5.23
CA SER A 23 -9.53 -11.69 5.44
C SER A 23 -8.71 -10.41 5.62
N TYR A 24 -8.38 -9.76 4.50
CA TYR A 24 -7.71 -8.47 4.52
C TYR A 24 -8.60 -7.48 5.27
N PRO A 25 -8.04 -6.68 6.18
CA PRO A 25 -8.82 -5.68 6.90
C PRO A 25 -9.33 -4.65 5.90
N THR A 26 -10.54 -4.15 6.13
CA THR A 26 -11.03 -2.95 5.44
C THR A 26 -10.08 -1.77 5.69
N GLU A 27 -10.19 -0.71 4.88
CA GLU A 27 -9.39 0.51 5.10
C GLU A 27 -9.56 1.05 6.53
N GLU A 28 -10.79 1.05 7.05
CA GLU A 28 -11.10 1.51 8.41
C GLU A 28 -10.46 0.62 9.48
N GLN A 29 -10.55 -0.71 9.32
CA GLN A 29 -9.88 -1.66 10.21
C GLN A 29 -8.35 -1.51 10.16
N SER A 30 -7.79 -1.21 8.99
CA SER A 30 -6.36 -0.97 8.81
C SER A 30 -5.92 0.28 9.55
N LYS A 31 -6.67 1.38 9.43
CA LYS A 31 -6.41 2.64 10.15
C LYS A 31 -6.47 2.43 11.66
N GLN A 32 -7.51 1.77 12.15
CA GLN A 32 -7.67 1.48 13.58
C GLN A 32 -6.55 0.60 14.12
N GLU A 33 -6.13 -0.42 13.36
CA GLU A 33 -5.02 -1.28 13.76
C GLU A 33 -3.68 -0.54 13.81
N LEU A 34 -3.38 0.26 12.78
CA LEU A 34 -2.16 1.07 12.73
C LEU A 34 -2.13 2.11 13.85
N GLN A 35 -3.27 2.74 14.13
CA GLN A 35 -3.42 3.67 15.24
C GLN A 35 -3.24 2.97 16.60
N ALA A 36 -3.85 1.80 16.79
CA ALA A 36 -3.70 1.00 18.01
C ALA A 36 -2.27 0.51 18.22
N ALA A 37 -1.51 0.30 17.14
CA ALA A 37 -0.09 -0.02 17.18
C ALA A 37 0.81 1.21 17.47
N GLY A 38 0.23 2.42 17.56
CA GLY A 38 0.93 3.65 17.89
C GLY A 38 1.49 4.41 16.69
N MET A 39 1.01 4.13 15.47
CA MET A 39 1.41 4.90 14.28
C MET A 39 0.86 6.32 14.36
N THR A 40 1.66 7.30 13.96
CA THR A 40 1.23 8.70 13.97
C THR A 40 0.15 8.98 12.90
N GLN A 41 -0.76 9.92 13.20
CA GLN A 41 -1.82 10.32 12.27
C GLN A 41 -1.28 10.77 10.89
N PRO A 42 -0.20 11.57 10.78
CA PRO A 42 0.35 11.93 9.47
C PRO A 42 0.80 10.74 8.63
N SER A 43 1.37 9.70 9.26
CA SER A 43 1.75 8.46 8.57
C SER A 43 0.51 7.72 8.07
N ILE A 44 -0.54 7.60 8.91
CA ILE A 44 -1.82 6.98 8.53
C ILE A 44 -2.48 7.75 7.37
N ASP A 45 -2.53 9.07 7.46
CA ASP A 45 -3.15 9.93 6.45
C ASP A 45 -2.43 9.83 5.10
N GLY A 46 -1.09 9.81 5.11
CA GLY A 46 -0.33 9.66 3.88
C GLY A 46 -0.44 8.25 3.27
N LEU A 47 -0.57 7.20 4.09
CA LEU A 47 -0.89 5.85 3.59
C LEU A 47 -2.30 5.82 2.96
N ALA A 48 -3.28 6.46 3.58
CA ALA A 48 -4.63 6.59 3.01
C ALA A 48 -4.63 7.40 1.70
N ALA A 49 -3.85 8.48 1.62
CA ALA A 49 -3.71 9.27 0.41
C ALA A 49 -3.09 8.47 -0.75
N LEU A 50 -2.07 7.64 -0.46
CA LEU A 50 -1.49 6.71 -1.44
C LEU A 50 -2.54 5.69 -1.92
N THR A 51 -3.30 5.10 -1.00
CA THR A 51 -4.42 4.19 -1.33
C THR A 51 -5.39 4.85 -2.31
N HIS A 52 -5.86 6.04 -1.96
CA HIS A 52 -6.83 6.79 -2.76
C HIS A 52 -6.27 7.15 -4.14
N ARG A 53 -5.01 7.61 -4.21
CA ARG A 53 -4.34 7.91 -5.48
C ARG A 53 -4.24 6.68 -6.37
N PHE A 54 -3.93 5.51 -5.82
CA PHE A 54 -3.90 4.28 -6.61
C PHE A 54 -5.31 3.92 -7.11
N ALA A 55 -6.28 3.89 -6.20
CA ALA A 55 -7.66 3.49 -6.50
C ALA A 55 -8.33 4.38 -7.56
N THR A 56 -8.00 5.67 -7.59
CA THR A 56 -8.55 6.63 -8.57
C THR A 56 -7.71 6.74 -9.83
N GLY A 57 -6.39 6.63 -9.75
CA GLY A 57 -5.48 6.81 -10.88
C GLY A 57 -5.31 5.57 -11.75
N TYR A 58 -5.22 4.38 -11.14
CA TYR A 58 -4.99 3.14 -11.88
C TYR A 58 -6.10 2.82 -12.91
N PRO A 59 -7.40 2.96 -12.59
CA PRO A 59 -8.47 2.67 -13.55
C PRO A 59 -8.43 3.55 -14.80
N LEU A 60 -7.81 4.73 -14.72
CA LEU A 60 -7.69 5.67 -15.85
C LEU A 60 -6.61 5.24 -16.85
N VAL A 61 -5.62 4.47 -16.39
CA VAL A 61 -4.46 4.06 -17.21
C VAL A 61 -4.46 2.58 -17.57
N GLN A 62 -5.24 1.74 -16.85
CA GLN A 62 -5.18 0.27 -16.92
C GLN A 62 -5.38 -0.33 -18.32
N SER A 63 -6.04 0.37 -19.24
CA SER A 63 -6.24 -0.09 -20.62
C SER A 63 -5.07 0.20 -21.55
N ASN A 64 -4.07 0.97 -21.10
CA ASN A 64 -2.87 1.30 -21.86
C ASN A 64 -1.62 0.84 -21.09
N LYS A 65 -0.87 -0.09 -21.68
CA LYS A 65 0.31 -0.70 -21.04
C LYS A 65 1.39 0.33 -20.69
N GLU A 66 1.74 1.23 -21.60
CA GLU A 66 2.80 2.23 -21.37
C GLU A 66 2.39 3.21 -20.27
N ALA A 67 1.14 3.70 -20.31
CA ALA A 67 0.61 4.57 -19.27
C ALA A 67 0.52 3.87 -17.90
N THR A 68 0.12 2.59 -17.90
CA THR A 68 0.09 1.75 -16.70
C THR A 68 1.48 1.56 -16.11
N ASP A 69 2.46 1.19 -16.92
CA ASP A 69 3.84 0.98 -16.48
C ASP A 69 4.41 2.26 -15.88
N LYS A 70 4.19 3.40 -16.54
CA LYS A 70 4.61 4.71 -16.03
C LYS A 70 3.92 5.03 -14.70
N PHE A 71 2.61 4.86 -14.60
CA PHE A 71 1.85 5.12 -13.39
C PHE A 71 2.35 4.27 -12.21
N ILE A 72 2.59 2.97 -12.43
CA ILE A 72 3.11 2.06 -11.41
C ILE A 72 4.51 2.49 -10.97
N ALA A 73 5.39 2.87 -11.90
CA ALA A 73 6.75 3.31 -11.58
C ALA A 73 6.77 4.60 -10.74
N ASP A 74 5.97 5.60 -11.13
CA ASP A 74 5.83 6.87 -10.40
C ASP A 74 5.24 6.61 -9.01
N TYR A 75 4.13 5.86 -8.94
CA TYR A 75 3.46 5.52 -7.69
C TYR A 75 4.39 4.78 -6.72
N THR A 76 5.14 3.80 -7.24
CA THR A 76 6.13 3.02 -6.48
C THR A 76 7.20 3.90 -5.87
N THR A 77 7.72 4.84 -6.66
CA THR A 77 8.76 5.79 -6.22
C THR A 77 8.23 6.65 -5.10
N ASP A 78 7.03 7.23 -5.27
CA ASP A 78 6.41 8.10 -4.29
C ASP A 78 6.06 7.35 -3.00
N ALA A 79 5.47 6.16 -3.09
CA ALA A 79 5.13 5.34 -1.94
C ALA A 79 6.39 4.93 -1.15
N THR A 80 7.46 4.56 -1.85
CA THR A 80 8.74 4.21 -1.21
C THR A 80 9.36 5.41 -0.49
N ASN A 81 9.34 6.58 -1.15
CA ASN A 81 9.87 7.81 -0.56
C ASN A 81 9.05 8.23 0.67
N PHE A 82 7.73 8.10 0.60
CA PHE A 82 6.85 8.38 1.72
C PHE A 82 7.14 7.47 2.92
N VAL A 83 7.18 6.14 2.72
CA VAL A 83 7.50 5.20 3.81
C VAL A 83 8.87 5.50 4.42
N LYS A 84 9.90 5.82 3.62
CA LYS A 84 11.22 6.22 4.13
C LYS A 84 11.20 7.52 4.93
N SER A 85 10.26 8.41 4.64
CA SER A 85 10.12 9.70 5.33
C SER A 85 9.36 9.60 6.66
N MET A 86 8.65 8.50 6.91
CA MET A 86 7.96 8.27 8.17
C MET A 86 8.94 8.22 9.35
N PRO A 87 8.50 8.55 10.57
CA PRO A 87 9.27 8.25 11.78
C PRO A 87 9.71 6.78 11.84
N ALA A 88 10.89 6.51 12.40
CA ALA A 88 11.43 5.14 12.44
C ALA A 88 10.47 4.13 13.12
N ASN A 89 9.77 4.56 14.17
CA ASN A 89 8.73 3.76 14.83
C ASN A 89 7.57 3.42 13.88
N ASP A 90 7.09 4.39 13.11
CA ASP A 90 6.00 4.20 12.16
C ASP A 90 6.42 3.28 11.01
N GLN A 91 7.67 3.38 10.54
CA GLN A 91 8.23 2.43 9.58
C GLN A 91 8.21 0.99 10.13
N THR A 92 8.60 0.80 11.40
CA THR A 92 8.55 -0.51 12.05
C THR A 92 7.12 -1.03 12.16
N ILE A 93 6.16 -0.19 12.57
CA ILE A 93 4.74 -0.56 12.65
C ILE A 93 4.21 -0.95 11.26
N TYR A 94 4.48 -0.14 10.24
CA TYR A 94 4.09 -0.44 8.85
C TYR A 94 4.67 -1.77 8.38
N ASN A 95 5.96 -2.02 8.59
CA ASN A 95 6.60 -3.27 8.20
C ASN A 95 6.05 -4.49 8.95
N ASN A 96 5.72 -4.35 10.23
CA ASN A 96 5.10 -5.42 11.01
C ASN A 96 3.67 -5.71 10.53
N TYR A 97 2.92 -4.66 10.21
CA TYR A 97 1.59 -4.78 9.60
C TYR A 97 1.66 -5.54 8.27
N LEU A 98 2.60 -5.19 7.39
CA LEU A 98 2.80 -5.93 6.13
C LEU A 98 3.11 -7.41 6.37
N LYS A 99 4.02 -7.73 7.29
CA LYS A 99 4.36 -9.12 7.64
C LYS A 99 3.17 -9.90 8.17
N LYS A 100 2.35 -9.29 9.05
CA LYS A 100 1.16 -9.91 9.64
C LYS A 100 0.18 -10.40 8.56
N TYR A 101 0.02 -9.64 7.49
CA TYR A 101 -0.87 -9.97 6.39
C TYR A 101 -0.19 -10.70 5.21
N GLY A 102 1.08 -11.08 5.34
CA GLY A 102 1.82 -11.81 4.29
C GLY A 102 2.16 -10.95 3.07
N LEU A 103 2.32 -9.63 3.27
CA LEU A 103 2.57 -8.63 2.23
C LEU A 103 4.04 -8.20 2.12
N ALA A 104 4.90 -8.72 3.01
CA ALA A 104 6.34 -8.46 3.07
C ALA A 104 7.12 -9.73 3.43
#